data_AF-A0A4R8DD53-F1
#
_entry.id   AF-A0A4R8DD53-F1
#
_cell.length_a   1.000
_cell.length_b   1.000
_cell.length_c   1.000
_cell.angle_alpha   90.00
_cell.angle_beta   90.00
_cell.angle_gamma   90.00
#
_symmetry.space_group_name_H-M   'P 1'
#
loop_
_entity.id
_entity.type
_entity.pdbx_description
1 polymer ?
#
loop_
_entity_poly.entity_id
_entity_poly.type
_entity_poly.pdbx_seq_one_letter_code
_entity_poly.pdbx_strand_id
1 'polypeptide(L)'
;MSTMPLPAKASLSQLRARAKELRKAVAKGRPDAIERARAHHPSYDEAGFTLRDAQLTIAREYGLASWQELMEKVATELVEGRELHRYFGVELNNETWDLLEQIDENSPLLDQERLLYGAYAACLHWLEAGNEANHARGEHLIARVALRIGRTEIGLRHARRCLELVQAFPEQMADWDEPFAREALARALAAIGSRDQALAELRRAEELTKQVAQDGDREVLLTELAKEPWFGLTS
;
A
#
# COMPACT_ATOMS: atom_id res chain seq x y z
N MET A 1 -19.25 -31.02 -6.83
CA MET A 1 -17.92 -30.64 -6.30
C MET A 1 -18.05 -29.23 -5.75
N SER A 2 -17.67 -28.98 -4.50
CA SER A 2 -17.59 -27.60 -4.00
C SER A 2 -16.42 -26.91 -4.70
N THR A 3 -16.69 -25.81 -5.37
CA THR A 3 -15.67 -24.94 -5.97
C THR A 3 -15.43 -23.77 -5.04
N MET A 4 -14.16 -23.45 -4.80
CA MET A 4 -13.79 -22.24 -4.05
C MET A 4 -13.63 -21.07 -5.04
N PRO A 5 -14.08 -19.85 -4.69
CA PRO A 5 -13.73 -18.67 -5.48
C PRO A 5 -12.23 -18.41 -5.40
N LEU A 6 -11.66 -17.81 -6.45
CA LEU A 6 -10.27 -17.37 -6.42
C LEU A 6 -10.10 -16.26 -5.36
N PRO A 7 -9.07 -16.31 -4.52
CA PRO A 7 -8.77 -15.23 -3.59
C PRO A 7 -8.45 -13.94 -4.32
N ALA A 8 -8.91 -12.79 -3.80
CA ALA A 8 -8.61 -11.47 -4.37
C ALA A 8 -7.11 -11.17 -4.48
N LYS A 9 -6.28 -11.80 -3.64
CA LYS A 9 -4.81 -11.68 -3.63
C LYS A 9 -4.12 -12.99 -4.05
N ALA A 10 -4.77 -13.80 -4.90
CA ALA A 10 -4.13 -14.98 -5.46
C ALA A 10 -2.79 -14.58 -6.09
N SER A 11 -1.77 -15.43 -6.03
CA SER A 11 -0.48 -15.13 -6.63
C SER A 11 0.05 -16.35 -7.35
N LEU A 12 0.57 -16.15 -8.58
CA LEU A 12 1.13 -17.24 -9.38
C LEU A 12 2.30 -17.93 -8.66
N SER A 13 3.08 -17.20 -7.85
CA SER A 13 4.17 -17.79 -7.06
C SER A 13 3.63 -18.67 -5.94
N GLN A 14 2.61 -18.21 -5.21
CA GLN A 14 1.95 -18.96 -4.13
C GLN A 14 1.23 -20.19 -4.66
N LEU A 15 0.54 -20.09 -5.80
CA LEU A 15 -0.14 -21.23 -6.43
C LEU A 15 0.86 -22.30 -6.89
N ARG A 16 2.01 -21.89 -7.46
CA ARG A 16 3.10 -22.82 -7.81
C ARG A 16 3.71 -23.49 -6.58
N ALA A 17 3.86 -22.76 -5.47
CA ALA A 17 4.34 -23.32 -4.21
C ALA A 17 3.34 -24.34 -3.66
N ARG A 18 2.04 -24.00 -3.58
CA ARG A 18 0.98 -24.94 -3.18
C ARG A 18 0.96 -26.21 -4.02
N ALA A 19 1.17 -26.14 -5.33
CA ALA A 19 1.23 -27.33 -6.18
C ALA A 19 2.40 -28.26 -5.80
N LYS A 20 3.58 -27.70 -5.52
CA LYS A 20 4.75 -28.46 -5.06
C LYS A 20 4.51 -29.09 -3.69
N GLU A 21 3.89 -28.34 -2.77
CA GLU A 21 3.54 -28.81 -1.43
C GLU A 21 2.51 -29.93 -1.45
N LEU A 22 1.45 -29.78 -2.27
CA LEU A 22 0.42 -30.80 -2.46
C LEU A 22 1.03 -32.10 -2.99
N ARG A 23 1.87 -32.03 -4.03
CA ARG A 23 2.59 -33.20 -4.54
C ARG A 23 3.42 -33.87 -3.45
N LYS A 24 4.19 -33.09 -2.68
CA LYS A 24 5.03 -33.61 -1.58
C LYS A 24 4.17 -34.25 -0.48
N ALA A 25 2.98 -33.72 -0.23
CA ALA A 25 2.05 -34.23 0.77
C ALA A 25 1.47 -35.59 0.35
N VAL A 26 1.01 -35.70 -0.90
CA VAL A 26 0.52 -36.97 -1.46
C VAL A 26 1.62 -38.03 -1.46
N ALA A 27 2.84 -37.68 -1.89
CA ALA A 27 3.98 -38.60 -1.86
C ALA A 27 4.37 -39.09 -0.44
N LYS A 28 3.96 -38.37 0.60
CA LYS A 28 4.16 -38.75 2.01
C LYS A 28 2.98 -39.52 2.61
N GLY A 29 1.95 -39.85 1.82
CA GLY A 29 0.77 -40.54 2.30
C GLY A 29 -0.12 -39.72 3.23
N ARG A 30 -0.08 -38.37 3.14
CA ARG A 30 -0.90 -37.51 4.01
C ARG A 30 -2.39 -37.64 3.65
N PRO A 31 -3.27 -38.08 4.58
CA PRO A 31 -4.67 -38.38 4.27
C PRO A 31 -5.46 -37.19 3.72
N ASP A 32 -5.25 -35.99 4.26
CA ASP A 32 -5.88 -34.74 3.85
C ASP A 32 -5.50 -34.36 2.41
N ALA A 33 -4.25 -34.56 2.02
CA ALA A 33 -3.77 -34.29 0.68
C ALA A 33 -4.30 -35.29 -0.35
N ILE A 34 -4.39 -36.58 0.03
CA ILE A 34 -4.96 -37.64 -0.79
C ILE A 34 -6.45 -37.40 -1.03
N GLU A 35 -7.20 -37.04 0.01
CA GLU A 35 -8.64 -36.74 -0.10
C GLU A 35 -8.87 -35.56 -1.05
N ARG A 36 -8.09 -34.47 -0.91
CA ARG A 36 -8.14 -33.32 -1.82
C ARG A 36 -7.86 -33.72 -3.27
N ALA A 37 -6.82 -34.53 -3.50
CA ALA A 37 -6.46 -35.00 -4.82
C ALA A 37 -7.58 -35.88 -5.43
N ARG A 38 -8.14 -36.83 -4.67
CA ARG A 38 -9.26 -37.67 -5.12
C ARG A 38 -10.53 -36.87 -5.41
N ALA A 39 -10.79 -35.84 -4.61
CA ALA A 39 -11.99 -35.02 -4.76
C ALA A 39 -11.96 -34.18 -6.04
N HIS A 40 -10.78 -33.73 -6.49
CA HIS A 40 -10.66 -32.77 -7.60
C HIS A 40 -9.95 -33.29 -8.85
N HIS A 41 -9.19 -34.39 -8.77
CA HIS A 41 -8.48 -34.97 -9.92
C HIS A 41 -9.31 -36.10 -10.59
N PRO A 42 -9.58 -36.02 -11.91
CA PRO A 42 -10.51 -36.93 -12.60
C PRO A 42 -10.02 -38.38 -12.69
N SER A 43 -8.71 -38.59 -12.66
CA SER A 43 -8.06 -39.90 -12.77
C SER A 43 -6.93 -39.98 -11.76
N TYR A 44 -7.26 -39.79 -10.49
CA TYR A 44 -6.27 -39.83 -9.40
C TYR A 44 -5.60 -41.20 -9.34
N ASP A 45 -4.27 -41.21 -9.44
CA ASP A 45 -3.41 -42.34 -9.15
C ASP A 45 -2.38 -41.93 -8.08
N GLU A 46 -2.40 -42.64 -6.96
CA GLU A 46 -1.55 -42.36 -5.80
C GLU A 46 -0.08 -42.69 -6.08
N ALA A 47 0.19 -43.75 -6.84
CA ALA A 47 1.55 -44.18 -7.19
C ALA A 47 2.19 -43.27 -8.26
N GLY A 48 1.34 -42.65 -9.10
CA GLY A 48 1.73 -41.81 -10.23
C GLY A 48 1.57 -40.30 -10.04
N PHE A 49 1.21 -39.80 -8.85
CA PHE A 49 0.82 -38.40 -8.67
C PHE A 49 1.95 -37.39 -8.95
N THR A 50 1.90 -36.74 -10.11
CA THR A 50 2.92 -35.82 -10.61
C THR A 50 2.68 -34.37 -10.18
N LEU A 51 3.62 -33.47 -10.52
CA LEU A 51 3.40 -32.03 -10.36
C LEU A 51 2.23 -31.53 -11.22
N ARG A 52 2.03 -32.11 -12.41
CA ARG A 52 0.94 -31.75 -13.31
C ARG A 52 -0.41 -32.12 -12.71
N ASP A 53 -0.47 -33.26 -12.02
CA ASP A 53 -1.69 -33.72 -11.33
C ASP A 53 -2.00 -32.82 -10.12
N ALA A 54 -0.97 -32.40 -9.37
CA ALA A 54 -1.13 -31.43 -8.30
C ALA A 54 -1.60 -30.05 -8.81
N GLN A 55 -1.05 -29.58 -9.93
CA GLN A 55 -1.48 -28.35 -10.60
C GLN A 55 -2.93 -28.45 -11.09
N LEU A 56 -3.31 -29.56 -11.72
CA LEU A 56 -4.68 -29.81 -12.18
C LEU A 56 -5.66 -29.89 -11.01
N THR A 57 -5.27 -30.55 -9.92
CA THR A 57 -6.07 -30.62 -8.68
C THR A 57 -6.38 -29.20 -8.18
N ILE A 58 -5.37 -28.33 -8.07
CA ILE A 58 -5.55 -26.95 -7.62
C ILE A 58 -6.42 -26.14 -8.60
N ALA A 59 -6.23 -26.28 -9.92
CA ALA A 59 -7.10 -25.62 -10.90
C ALA A 59 -8.58 -26.01 -10.71
N ARG A 60 -8.84 -27.31 -10.51
CA ARG A 60 -10.19 -27.84 -10.33
C ARG A 60 -10.79 -27.55 -8.94
N GLU A 61 -9.97 -27.28 -7.92
CA GLU A 61 -10.43 -26.70 -6.64
C GLU A 61 -11.11 -25.33 -6.87
N TYR A 62 -10.59 -24.55 -7.82
CA TYR A 62 -11.15 -23.25 -8.23
C TYR A 62 -12.18 -23.34 -9.36
N GLY A 63 -12.59 -24.55 -9.75
CA GLY A 63 -13.55 -24.77 -10.83
C GLY A 63 -13.00 -24.57 -12.25
N LEU A 64 -11.68 -24.51 -12.42
CA LEU A 64 -11.02 -24.30 -13.72
C LEU A 64 -10.58 -25.64 -14.30
N ALA A 65 -10.66 -25.81 -15.62
CA ALA A 65 -10.44 -27.08 -16.29
C ALA A 65 -8.95 -27.43 -16.42
N SER A 66 -8.06 -26.43 -16.35
CA SER A 66 -6.63 -26.64 -16.50
C SER A 66 -5.79 -25.66 -15.66
N TRP A 67 -4.54 -26.05 -15.43
CA TRP A 67 -3.54 -25.16 -14.82
C TRP A 67 -3.28 -23.91 -15.66
N GLN A 68 -3.29 -24.03 -17.00
CA GLN A 68 -3.11 -22.89 -17.89
C GLN A 68 -4.26 -21.89 -17.73
N GLU A 69 -5.50 -22.36 -17.71
CA GLU A 69 -6.69 -21.52 -17.50
C GLU A 69 -6.66 -20.84 -16.12
N LEU A 70 -6.20 -21.54 -15.07
CA LEU A 70 -5.96 -20.92 -13.76
C LEU A 70 -4.91 -19.81 -13.84
N MET A 71 -3.78 -20.07 -14.52
CA MET A 71 -2.71 -19.10 -14.66
C MET A 71 -3.14 -17.88 -15.48
N GLU A 72 -3.90 -18.08 -16.56
CA GLU A 72 -4.45 -17.01 -17.40
C GLU A 72 -5.48 -16.20 -16.63
N LYS A 73 -6.43 -16.84 -15.94
CA LYS A 73 -7.45 -16.14 -15.15
C LYS A 73 -6.83 -15.31 -14.03
N VAL A 74 -5.88 -15.89 -13.30
CA VAL A 74 -5.14 -15.20 -12.23
C VAL A 74 -4.29 -14.08 -12.82
N ALA A 75 -3.64 -14.27 -13.96
CA ALA A 75 -2.88 -13.20 -14.61
C ALA A 75 -3.79 -12.06 -15.07
N THR A 76 -4.91 -12.34 -15.74
CA THR A 76 -5.81 -11.31 -16.28
C THR A 76 -6.54 -10.56 -15.17
N GLU A 77 -7.21 -11.26 -14.24
CA GLU A 77 -7.98 -10.61 -13.17
C GLU A 77 -7.08 -9.80 -12.21
N LEU A 78 -5.86 -10.27 -11.95
CA LEU A 78 -4.91 -9.53 -11.10
C LEU A 78 -4.18 -8.41 -11.84
N VAL A 79 -3.84 -8.58 -13.12
CA VAL A 79 -3.21 -7.51 -13.89
C VAL A 79 -4.21 -6.39 -14.12
N GLU A 80 -5.44 -6.68 -14.53
CA GLU A 80 -6.48 -5.65 -14.69
C GLU A 80 -6.82 -4.99 -13.34
N GLY A 81 -7.00 -5.77 -12.28
CA GLY A 81 -7.26 -5.24 -10.94
C GLY A 81 -6.11 -4.35 -10.43
N ARG A 82 -4.86 -4.81 -10.54
CA ARG A 82 -3.69 -4.06 -10.07
C ARG A 82 -3.43 -2.80 -10.89
N GLU A 83 -3.60 -2.85 -12.21
CA GLU A 83 -3.46 -1.68 -13.06
C GLU A 83 -4.58 -0.65 -12.80
N LEU A 84 -5.81 -1.08 -12.51
CA LEU A 84 -6.88 -0.18 -12.07
C LEU A 84 -6.58 0.46 -10.70
N HIS A 85 -6.12 -0.33 -9.72
CA HIS A 85 -5.70 0.23 -8.43
C HIS A 85 -4.54 1.22 -8.61
N ARG A 86 -3.56 0.92 -9.46
CA ARG A 86 -2.48 1.84 -9.78
C ARG A 86 -3.00 3.12 -10.44
N TYR A 87 -3.90 3.00 -11.42
CA TYR A 87 -4.52 4.14 -12.08
C TYR A 87 -5.24 5.05 -11.07
N PHE A 88 -6.16 4.51 -10.27
CA PHE A 88 -6.87 5.31 -9.26
C PHE A 88 -5.94 5.85 -8.17
N GLY A 89 -4.91 5.10 -7.77
CA GLY A 89 -3.91 5.58 -6.81
C GLY A 89 -3.14 6.80 -7.31
N VAL A 90 -2.84 6.86 -8.62
CA VAL A 90 -2.19 8.03 -9.25
C VAL A 90 -3.15 9.19 -9.37
N GLU A 91 -4.33 8.98 -9.98
CA GLU A 91 -5.29 10.05 -10.26
C GLU A 91 -5.76 10.74 -8.96
N LEU A 92 -6.20 9.95 -7.97
CA LEU A 92 -6.69 10.49 -6.70
C LEU A 92 -5.58 11.17 -5.91
N ASN A 93 -4.35 10.67 -5.95
CA ASN A 93 -3.22 11.33 -5.30
C ASN A 93 -2.98 12.72 -5.90
N ASN A 94 -2.89 12.81 -7.23
CA ASN A 94 -2.62 14.07 -7.91
C ASN A 94 -3.77 15.08 -7.72
N GLU A 95 -5.01 14.63 -7.90
CA GLU A 95 -6.19 15.48 -7.66
C GLU A 95 -6.25 15.99 -6.21
N THR A 96 -5.92 15.14 -5.24
CA THR A 96 -5.91 15.56 -3.82
C THR A 96 -4.84 16.61 -3.56
N TRP A 97 -3.65 16.49 -4.15
CA TRP A 97 -2.60 17.53 -4.03
C TRP A 97 -3.02 18.85 -4.68
N ASP A 98 -3.64 18.81 -5.86
CA ASP A 98 -4.14 20.00 -6.56
C ASP A 98 -5.23 20.73 -5.74
N LEU A 99 -6.10 19.97 -5.07
CA LEU A 99 -7.17 20.50 -4.22
C LEU A 99 -6.66 21.00 -2.86
N LEU A 100 -5.59 20.40 -2.32
CA LEU A 100 -5.02 20.77 -1.01
C LEU A 100 -4.58 22.25 -0.97
N GLU A 101 -4.14 22.80 -2.10
CA GLU A 101 -3.74 24.21 -2.20
C GLU A 101 -4.94 25.17 -2.11
N GLN A 102 -6.12 24.70 -2.48
CA GLN A 102 -7.34 25.51 -2.63
C GLN A 102 -8.30 25.39 -1.45
N ILE A 103 -8.22 24.28 -0.71
CA ILE A 103 -9.13 23.95 0.39
C ILE A 103 -8.39 24.08 1.73
N ASP A 104 -9.08 24.64 2.71
CA ASP A 104 -8.62 24.79 4.09
C ASP A 104 -9.74 24.58 5.11
N GLU A 105 -9.45 24.82 6.38
CA GLU A 105 -10.39 24.69 7.49
C GLU A 105 -11.62 25.61 7.42
N ASN A 106 -11.57 26.68 6.62
CA ASN A 106 -12.67 27.63 6.45
C ASN A 106 -13.56 27.31 5.23
N SER A 107 -13.13 26.36 4.40
CA SER A 107 -13.86 25.92 3.21
C SER A 107 -15.15 25.16 3.59
N PRO A 108 -16.15 25.02 2.70
CA PRO A 108 -17.35 24.24 2.98
C PRO A 108 -17.05 22.82 3.46
N LEU A 109 -17.80 22.32 4.44
CA LEU A 109 -17.55 21.00 5.05
C LEU A 109 -17.48 19.88 4.02
N LEU A 110 -18.36 19.91 3.01
CA LEU A 110 -18.37 18.91 1.95
C LEU A 110 -17.07 18.88 1.14
N ASP A 111 -16.43 20.03 0.93
CA ASP A 111 -15.17 20.13 0.20
C ASP A 111 -14.01 19.58 1.06
N GLN A 112 -14.02 19.90 2.37
CA GLN A 112 -13.06 19.32 3.33
C GLN A 112 -13.19 17.78 3.39
N GLU A 113 -14.42 17.26 3.42
CA GLU A 113 -14.70 15.82 3.42
C GLU A 113 -14.22 15.14 2.14
N ARG A 114 -14.52 15.74 0.97
CA ARG A 114 -14.05 15.22 -0.32
C ARG A 114 -12.53 15.14 -0.40
N LEU A 115 -11.85 16.20 0.04
CA LEU A 115 -10.39 16.23 0.09
C LEU A 115 -9.83 15.10 0.96
N LEU A 116 -10.40 14.91 2.16
CA LEU A 116 -9.97 13.85 3.07
C LEU A 116 -10.28 12.45 2.52
N TYR A 117 -11.46 12.25 1.92
CA TYR A 117 -11.82 10.98 1.28
C TYR A 117 -10.90 10.64 0.10
N GLY A 118 -10.51 11.64 -0.71
CA GLY A 118 -9.54 11.47 -1.80
C GLY A 118 -8.19 10.94 -1.29
N ALA A 119 -7.65 11.53 -0.21
CA ALA A 119 -6.42 11.07 0.42
C ALA A 119 -6.50 9.62 0.92
N TYR A 120 -7.58 9.26 1.61
CA TYR A 120 -7.78 7.89 2.08
C TYR A 120 -7.95 6.90 0.93
N ALA A 121 -8.69 7.26 -0.11
CA ALA A 121 -8.90 6.41 -1.28
C ALA A 121 -7.57 6.19 -2.03
N ALA A 122 -6.77 7.25 -2.24
CA ALA A 122 -5.43 7.12 -2.83
C ALA A 122 -4.54 6.16 -2.01
N CYS A 123 -4.50 6.31 -0.69
CA CYS A 123 -3.75 5.42 0.19
C CYS A 123 -4.23 3.95 0.10
N LEU A 124 -5.55 3.73 0.09
CA LEU A 124 -6.12 2.39 -0.08
C LEU A 124 -5.71 1.75 -1.41
N HIS A 125 -5.74 2.50 -2.50
CA HIS A 125 -5.31 2.01 -3.81
C HIS A 125 -3.82 1.66 -3.84
N TRP A 126 -2.98 2.43 -3.14
CA TRP A 126 -1.57 2.10 -2.96
C TRP A 126 -1.31 0.85 -2.13
N LEU A 127 -2.15 0.56 -1.12
CA LEU A 127 -2.07 -0.71 -0.38
C LEU A 127 -2.34 -1.95 -1.26
N GLU A 128 -3.06 -1.78 -2.36
CA GLU A 128 -3.38 -2.87 -3.29
C GLU A 128 -2.37 -2.95 -4.45
N ALA A 129 -1.88 -1.82 -4.96
CA ALA A 129 -1.01 -1.80 -6.14
C ALA A 129 0.49 -1.58 -5.86
N GLY A 130 0.81 -0.79 -4.82
CA GLY A 130 2.14 -0.28 -4.52
C GLY A 130 2.95 -1.12 -3.54
N ASN A 131 3.96 -0.49 -2.95
CA ASN A 131 4.80 -1.06 -1.89
C ASN A 131 4.76 -0.19 -0.62
N GLU A 132 5.63 -0.48 0.34
CA GLU A 132 5.70 0.21 1.62
C GLU A 132 6.01 1.71 1.49
N ALA A 133 6.77 2.13 0.46
CA ALA A 133 6.99 3.54 0.17
C ALA A 133 5.71 4.22 -0.35
N ASN A 134 4.92 3.55 -1.20
CA ASN A 134 3.62 4.06 -1.60
C ASN A 134 2.66 4.20 -0.41
N HIS A 135 2.68 3.24 0.53
CA HIS A 135 1.90 3.34 1.76
C HIS A 135 2.35 4.55 2.60
N ALA A 136 3.65 4.71 2.85
CA ALA A 136 4.19 5.85 3.59
C ALA A 136 3.78 7.21 2.98
N ARG A 137 3.83 7.33 1.65
CA ARG A 137 3.42 8.53 0.91
C ARG A 137 1.91 8.79 1.00
N GLY A 138 1.09 7.73 1.01
CA GLY A 138 -0.35 7.84 1.27
C GLY A 138 -0.66 8.35 2.68
N GLU A 139 0.07 7.85 3.69
CA GLU A 139 -0.02 8.32 5.07
C GLU A 139 0.40 9.80 5.19
N HIS A 140 1.46 10.20 4.49
CA HIS A 140 1.89 11.60 4.41
C HIS A 140 0.79 12.50 3.82
N LEU A 141 0.17 12.09 2.71
CA LEU A 141 -0.93 12.84 2.08
C LEU A 141 -2.12 13.02 3.04
N ILE A 142 -2.55 11.94 3.70
CA ILE A 142 -3.64 12.02 4.70
C ILE A 142 -3.26 12.99 5.83
N ALA A 143 -2.03 12.93 6.32
CA ALA A 143 -1.55 13.83 7.37
C ALA A 143 -1.62 15.30 6.94
N ARG A 144 -1.09 15.62 5.75
CA ARG A 144 -1.08 16.98 5.19
C ARG A 144 -2.48 17.51 4.95
N VAL A 145 -3.37 16.71 4.36
CA VAL A 145 -4.79 17.06 4.18
C VAL A 145 -5.46 17.32 5.52
N ALA A 146 -5.36 16.39 6.47
CA ALA A 146 -6.02 16.51 7.76
C ALA A 146 -5.58 17.78 8.51
N LEU A 147 -4.29 18.11 8.50
CA LEU A 147 -3.78 19.34 9.11
C LEU A 147 -4.30 20.59 8.39
N ARG A 148 -4.35 20.59 7.06
CA ARG A 148 -4.85 21.72 6.26
C ARG A 148 -6.30 22.08 6.54
N ILE A 149 -7.13 21.08 6.87
CA ILE A 149 -8.56 21.25 7.21
C ILE A 149 -8.82 21.26 8.73
N GLY A 150 -7.79 21.42 9.56
CA GLY A 150 -7.93 21.56 11.02
C GLY A 150 -8.28 20.27 11.79
N ARG A 151 -8.12 19.09 11.20
CA ARG A 151 -8.34 17.78 11.85
C ARG A 151 -7.04 17.26 12.47
N THR A 152 -6.56 17.96 13.49
CA THR A 152 -5.21 17.79 14.05
C THR A 152 -4.91 16.39 14.60
N GLU A 153 -5.87 15.74 15.27
CA GLU A 153 -5.70 14.37 15.79
C GLU A 153 -5.47 13.34 14.68
N ILE A 154 -6.18 13.50 13.54
CA ILE A 154 -6.01 12.65 12.35
C ILE A 154 -4.62 12.93 11.77
N GLY A 155 -4.26 14.21 11.61
CA GLY A 155 -2.95 14.63 11.13
C GLY A 155 -1.79 13.98 11.89
N LEU A 156 -1.82 14.03 13.23
CA LEU A 156 -0.79 13.43 14.08
C LEU A 156 -0.70 11.91 13.95
N ARG A 157 -1.85 11.22 13.89
CA ARG A 157 -1.89 9.77 13.76
C ARG A 157 -1.20 9.32 12.48
N HIS A 158 -1.57 9.93 11.36
CA HIS A 158 -1.03 9.57 10.04
C HIS A 158 0.41 10.03 9.86
N ALA A 159 0.81 11.19 10.39
CA ALA A 159 2.20 11.63 10.36
C ALA A 159 3.13 10.66 11.12
N ARG A 160 2.71 10.18 12.30
CA ARG A 160 3.45 9.15 13.05
C ARG A 160 3.56 7.85 12.26
N ARG A 161 2.46 7.41 11.64
CA ARG A 161 2.44 6.18 10.85
C ARG A 161 3.32 6.28 9.61
N CYS A 162 3.33 7.43 8.94
CA CYS A 162 4.24 7.73 7.84
C CYS A 162 5.70 7.55 8.26
N LEU A 163 6.13 8.22 9.34
CA LEU A 163 7.51 8.12 9.81
C LEU A 163 7.88 6.70 10.27
N GLU A 164 6.95 5.98 10.91
CA GLU A 164 7.14 4.58 11.29
C GLU A 164 7.42 3.70 10.06
N LEU A 165 6.64 3.84 8.98
CA LEU A 165 6.84 3.09 7.74
C LEU A 165 8.17 3.42 7.08
N VAL A 166 8.50 4.71 6.98
CA VAL A 166 9.78 5.15 6.38
C VAL A 166 10.97 4.56 7.13
N GLN A 167 10.91 4.54 8.46
CA GLN A 167 12.00 3.99 9.29
C GLN A 167 12.04 2.47 9.30
N ALA A 168 10.89 1.80 9.14
CA ALA A 168 10.81 0.34 9.14
C ALA A 168 11.29 -0.31 7.83
N PHE A 169 11.19 0.41 6.70
CA PHE A 169 11.50 -0.12 5.36
C PHE A 169 12.46 0.77 4.55
N PRO A 170 13.62 1.16 5.11
CA PRO A 170 14.52 2.14 4.49
C PRO A 170 15.02 1.70 3.11
N GLU A 171 15.10 0.41 2.82
CA GLU A 171 15.52 -0.13 1.52
C GLU A 171 14.52 0.12 0.38
N GLN A 172 13.29 0.51 0.71
CA GLN A 172 12.25 0.83 -0.26
C GLN A 172 12.03 2.35 -0.42
N MET A 173 12.64 3.15 0.44
CA MET A 173 12.46 4.59 0.49
C MET A 173 13.44 5.29 -0.43
N ALA A 174 12.99 6.39 -1.02
CA ALA A 174 13.87 7.39 -1.58
C ALA A 174 14.46 8.26 -0.47
N ASP A 175 15.56 8.94 -0.77
CA ASP A 175 16.24 9.86 0.15
C ASP A 175 15.37 11.06 0.59
N TRP A 176 14.31 11.36 -0.17
CA TRP A 176 13.33 12.39 0.14
C TRP A 176 12.11 11.92 0.97
N ASP A 177 11.90 10.61 1.17
CA ASP A 177 10.73 10.14 1.93
C ASP A 177 10.82 10.50 3.43
N GLU A 178 12.00 10.37 4.04
CA GLU A 178 12.20 10.72 5.46
C GLU A 178 12.05 12.22 5.76
N PRO A 179 12.63 13.16 4.99
CA PRO A 179 12.40 14.58 5.27
C PRO A 179 10.91 14.97 5.15
N PHE A 180 10.14 14.42 4.20
CA PHE A 180 8.69 14.64 4.14
C PHE A 180 7.94 14.04 5.33
N ALA A 181 8.28 12.82 5.75
CA ALA A 181 7.64 12.20 6.92
C ALA A 181 7.86 13.02 8.21
N ARG A 182 9.08 13.57 8.38
CA ARG A 182 9.42 14.42 9.52
C ARG A 182 8.78 15.79 9.44
N GLU A 183 8.69 16.36 8.25
CA GLU A 183 7.98 17.61 7.99
C GLU A 183 6.50 17.52 8.41
N ALA A 184 5.79 16.46 7.98
CA ALA A 184 4.41 16.23 8.39
C ALA A 184 4.27 16.03 9.91
N LEU A 185 5.21 15.31 10.54
CA LEU A 185 5.20 15.10 11.99
C LEU A 185 5.47 16.41 12.76
N ALA A 186 6.40 17.24 12.28
CA ALA A 186 6.68 18.55 12.87
C ALA A 186 5.42 19.43 12.87
N ARG A 187 4.72 19.53 11.73
CA ARG A 187 3.45 20.28 11.65
C ARG A 187 2.39 19.73 12.58
N ALA A 188 2.22 18.40 12.62
CA ALA A 188 1.22 17.78 13.48
C ALA A 188 1.49 18.01 14.96
N LEU A 189 2.76 17.93 15.37
CA LEU A 189 3.18 18.23 16.74
C LEU A 189 2.97 19.72 17.09
N ALA A 190 3.24 20.62 16.15
CA ALA A 190 2.96 22.04 16.32
C ALA A 190 1.45 22.30 16.50
N ALA A 191 0.61 21.65 15.68
CA ALA A 191 -0.85 21.79 15.72
C ALA A 191 -1.47 21.38 17.07
N ILE A 192 -0.84 20.46 17.80
CA ILE A 192 -1.26 20.03 19.15
C ILE A 192 -0.53 20.77 20.28
N GLY A 193 0.29 21.79 19.97
CA GLY A 193 1.03 22.57 20.96
C GLY A 193 2.32 21.94 21.49
N SER A 194 2.80 20.83 20.91
CA SER A 194 4.05 20.15 21.30
C SER A 194 5.29 20.81 20.66
N ARG A 195 5.51 22.11 20.97
CA ARG A 195 6.47 22.97 20.28
C ARG A 195 7.90 22.43 20.23
N ASP A 196 8.45 21.95 21.34
CA ASP A 196 9.85 21.50 21.38
C ASP A 196 10.09 20.27 20.51
N GLN A 197 9.15 19.32 20.51
CA GLN A 197 9.20 18.14 19.65
C GLN A 197 9.02 18.54 18.18
N ALA A 198 8.09 19.46 17.89
CA ALA A 198 7.88 19.99 16.55
C ALA A 198 9.15 20.65 15.98
N LEU A 199 9.85 21.47 16.77
CA LEU A 199 11.11 22.08 16.37
C LEU A 199 12.22 21.05 16.16
N ALA A 200 12.25 19.98 16.95
CA ALA A 200 13.22 18.89 16.76
C ALA A 200 13.00 18.17 15.44
N GLU A 201 11.75 17.83 15.10
CA GLU A 201 11.42 17.18 13.83
C GLU A 201 11.63 18.12 12.64
N LEU A 202 11.30 19.42 12.77
CA LEU A 202 11.55 20.40 11.72
C LEU A 202 13.05 20.52 11.40
N ARG A 203 13.90 20.69 12.42
CA ARG A 203 15.36 20.74 12.22
C ARG A 203 15.87 19.48 11.52
N ARG A 204 15.35 18.32 11.91
CA ARG A 204 15.75 17.05 11.30
C ARG A 204 15.29 16.93 9.84
N ALA A 205 14.09 17.41 9.52
CA ALA A 205 13.61 17.51 8.14
C ALA A 205 14.53 18.42 7.31
N GLU A 206 14.88 19.61 7.80
CA GLU A 206 15.78 20.55 7.12
C GLU A 206 17.20 19.97 6.91
N GLU A 207 17.75 19.25 7.89
CA GLU A 207 19.04 18.57 7.79
C GLU A 207 19.05 17.49 6.71
N LEU A 208 17.96 16.70 6.62
CA LEU A 208 17.83 15.63 5.64
C LEU A 208 17.55 16.18 4.23
N THR A 209 16.75 17.23 4.11
CA THR A 209 16.53 17.93 2.83
C THR A 209 17.84 18.38 2.18
N LYS A 210 18.83 18.84 2.97
CA LYS A 210 20.16 19.22 2.47
C LYS A 210 20.97 18.03 1.91
N GLN A 211 20.62 16.80 2.29
CA GLN A 211 21.31 15.57 1.90
C GLN A 211 20.67 14.88 0.70
N VAL A 212 19.48 15.32 0.26
CA VAL A 212 18.81 14.79 -0.93
C VAL A 212 19.67 15.04 -2.17
N ALA A 213 19.93 13.97 -2.91
CA ALA A 213 20.92 13.94 -3.98
C ALA A 213 20.48 14.68 -5.24
N GLN A 214 19.19 14.61 -5.58
CA GLN A 214 18.63 15.27 -6.76
C GLN A 214 18.19 16.69 -6.43
N ASP A 215 18.69 17.67 -7.20
CA ASP A 215 18.38 19.09 -6.98
C ASP A 215 16.89 19.40 -7.09
N GLY A 216 16.19 18.74 -8.04
CA GLY A 216 14.74 18.92 -8.22
C GLY A 216 13.92 18.45 -7.01
N ASP A 217 14.22 17.26 -6.48
CA ASP A 217 13.53 16.72 -5.29
C ASP A 217 13.76 17.62 -4.06
N ARG A 218 14.99 18.15 -3.94
CA ARG A 218 15.35 19.10 -2.88
C ARG A 218 14.58 20.42 -3.02
N GLU A 219 14.41 20.94 -4.23
CA GLU A 219 13.63 22.16 -4.48
C GLU A 219 12.15 21.98 -4.12
N VAL A 220 11.57 20.81 -4.42
CA VAL A 220 10.20 20.47 -4.02
C VAL A 220 10.07 20.46 -2.49
N LEU A 221 10.99 19.81 -1.78
CA LEU A 221 11.01 19.81 -0.30
C LEU A 221 11.10 21.22 0.29
N LEU A 222 11.99 22.07 -0.23
CA LEU A 222 12.15 23.45 0.23
C LEU A 222 10.89 24.28 -0.03
N THR A 223 10.26 24.08 -1.19
CA THR A 223 8.99 24.74 -1.55
C THR A 223 7.89 24.33 -0.57
N GLU A 224 7.76 23.04 -0.27
CA GLU A 224 6.76 22.53 0.68
C GLU A 224 7.03 22.99 2.12
N LEU A 225 8.29 23.02 2.56
CA LEU A 225 8.66 23.55 3.88
C LEU A 225 8.29 25.04 4.04
N ALA A 226 8.29 25.82 2.96
CA ALA A 226 7.88 27.22 2.99
C ALA A 226 6.35 27.42 3.06
N LYS A 227 5.55 26.39 2.75
CA LYS A 227 4.09 26.48 2.79
C LYS A 227 3.55 26.36 4.22
N GLU A 228 2.53 27.14 4.54
CA GLU A 228 1.73 27.04 5.78
C GLU A 228 0.71 25.88 5.68
N PRO A 229 0.11 25.40 6.79
CA PRO A 229 0.23 25.89 8.16
C PRO A 229 1.39 25.26 8.95
N TRP A 230 2.12 26.10 9.69
CA TRP A 230 3.11 25.74 10.69
C TRP A 230 2.61 25.93 12.12
N PHE A 231 1.36 26.36 12.30
CA PHE A 231 0.69 26.47 13.61
C PHE A 231 1.51 27.32 14.62
N GLY A 232 2.11 28.40 14.15
CA GLY A 232 2.95 29.29 14.97
C GLY A 232 4.35 28.76 15.29
N LEU A 233 4.77 27.67 14.64
CA LEU A 233 6.14 27.19 14.65
C LEU A 233 6.99 28.10 13.73
N THR A 234 7.73 29.01 14.35
CA THR A 234 8.78 29.79 13.68
C THR A 234 10.12 29.13 13.98
N SER A 235 10.93 28.91 12.95
CA SER A 235 12.33 28.50 13.10
C SER A 235 13.19 29.57 13.77
#